data_AF-A0AAD3TIK7-F1
#
_entry.id   AF-A0AAD3TIK7-F1
#
_cell.length_a   1.000
_cell.length_b   1.000
_cell.length_c   1.000
_cell.angle_alpha   90.00
_cell.angle_beta   90.00
_cell.angle_gamma   90.00
#
_symmetry.space_group_name_H-M   'P 1'
#
loop_
_entity.id
_entity.type
_entity.pdbx_description
1 polymer ?
#
loop_
_entity_poly.entity_id
_entity_poly.type
_entity_poly.pdbx_seq_one_letter_code
_entity_poly.pdbx_strand_id
1 'polypeptide(L)'
;MKAACVIGRLKDDIGDYEVEHDREYVANAVKCYMKDNASSKEKAIEKICKLIDDAWMDITEEILGPTTIPMPLLVRILNFCRSTETICTDSNNYTVIGQAMKDYIKMLLIEPIHV
;
A
#
# COMPACT_ATOMS: atom_id res chain seq x y z
N MET A 1 -3.89 10.77 -9.49
CA MET A 1 -4.66 9.48 -9.52
C MET A 1 -3.82 8.25 -9.85
N LYS A 2 -2.97 8.26 -10.90
CA LYS A 2 -2.10 7.12 -11.26
C LYS A 2 -1.19 6.67 -10.10
N ALA A 3 -0.60 7.64 -9.41
CA ALA A 3 0.25 7.41 -8.24
C ALA A 3 -0.48 6.62 -7.13
N ALA A 4 -1.75 6.93 -6.87
CA ALA A 4 -2.56 6.18 -5.89
C ALA A 4 -2.75 4.71 -6.29
N CYS A 5 -2.94 4.43 -7.58
CA CYS A 5 -3.01 3.05 -8.09
C CYS A 5 -1.67 2.32 -7.95
N VAL A 6 -0.55 3.01 -8.17
CA VAL A 6 0.80 2.45 -7.99
C VAL A 6 1.03 2.08 -6.54
N ILE A 7 0.78 3.00 -5.59
CA ILE A 7 0.90 2.73 -4.15
C ILE A 7 0.03 1.53 -3.77
N GLY A 8 -1.24 1.55 -4.18
CA GLY A 8 -2.20 0.51 -3.87
C GLY A 8 -1.73 -0.88 -4.34
N ARG A 9 -1.42 -1.01 -5.63
CA ARG A 9 -0.97 -2.27 -6.24
C ARG A 9 0.34 -2.76 -5.63
N LEU A 10 1.34 -1.89 -5.52
CA LEU A 10 2.67 -2.31 -5.10
C LEU A 10 2.74 -2.66 -3.61
N LYS A 11 1.95 -2.00 -2.74
CA LYS A 11 1.85 -2.41 -1.34
C LYS A 11 1.08 -3.69 -1.13
N ASP A 12 -0.01 -3.88 -1.87
CA ASP A 12 -0.77 -5.14 -1.89
C ASP A 12 0.16 -6.30 -2.27
N ASP A 13 0.87 -6.18 -3.39
CA ASP A 13 1.79 -7.22 -3.88
C ASP A 13 2.94 -7.52 -2.89
N ILE A 14 3.46 -6.53 -2.16
CA ILE A 14 4.46 -6.78 -1.09
C ILE A 14 3.81 -7.54 0.07
N GLY A 15 2.65 -7.10 0.54
CA GLY A 15 1.96 -7.69 1.70
C GLY A 15 1.43 -9.10 1.45
N ASP A 16 1.08 -9.41 0.20
CA ASP A 16 0.61 -10.73 -0.23
C ASP A 16 1.71 -11.67 -0.69
N TYR A 17 2.96 -11.18 -0.83
CA TYR A 17 4.04 -11.96 -1.44
C TYR A 17 4.17 -13.37 -0.87
N GLU A 18 4.16 -13.53 0.46
CA GLU A 18 4.32 -14.85 1.10
C GLU A 18 3.14 -15.79 0.83
N VAL A 19 1.91 -15.26 0.87
CA VAL A 19 0.68 -16.04 0.65
C VAL A 19 0.53 -16.42 -0.82
N GLU A 20 0.96 -15.53 -1.71
CA GLU A 20 0.92 -15.75 -3.14
C GLU A 20 2.15 -16.47 -3.67
N HIS A 21 3.24 -16.58 -2.90
CA HIS A 21 4.50 -17.18 -3.33
C HIS A 21 4.28 -18.59 -3.90
N ASP A 22 3.52 -19.41 -3.18
CA ASP A 22 3.25 -20.80 -3.53
C ASP A 22 2.22 -20.95 -4.67
N ARG A 23 1.59 -19.86 -5.09
CA ARG A 23 0.62 -19.86 -6.21
C ARG A 23 1.35 -19.65 -7.53
N GLU A 24 1.27 -20.65 -8.40
CA GLU A 24 1.98 -20.68 -9.70
C GLU A 24 1.51 -19.61 -10.69
N TYR A 25 0.22 -19.23 -10.65
CA TYR A 25 -0.42 -18.38 -11.67
C TYR A 25 -0.76 -16.95 -11.20
N VAL A 26 -0.06 -16.42 -10.21
CA VAL A 26 -0.28 -15.05 -9.74
C VAL A 26 0.84 -14.12 -10.18
N ALA A 27 0.48 -13.11 -10.97
CA ALA A 27 1.39 -12.07 -11.43
C ALA A 27 1.56 -10.99 -10.34
N ASN A 28 2.46 -11.27 -9.40
CA ASN A 28 2.84 -10.37 -8.31
C ASN A 28 4.09 -9.55 -8.70
N ALA A 29 4.11 -8.24 -8.45
CA ALA A 29 5.20 -7.35 -8.85
C ALA A 29 6.58 -7.79 -8.33
N VAL A 30 6.68 -8.31 -7.10
CA VAL A 30 7.94 -8.80 -6.54
C VAL A 30 8.45 -10.00 -7.36
N LYS A 31 7.56 -10.97 -7.66
CA LYS A 31 7.90 -12.13 -8.50
C LYS A 31 8.33 -11.73 -9.91
N CYS A 32 7.56 -10.85 -10.54
CA CYS A 32 7.86 -10.33 -11.87
C CYS A 32 9.23 -9.66 -11.90
N TYR A 33 9.51 -8.77 -10.94
CA TYR A 33 10.79 -8.07 -10.86
C TYR A 33 11.96 -9.04 -10.67
N MET A 34 11.83 -10.01 -9.75
CA MET A 34 12.86 -11.03 -9.51
C MET A 34 13.18 -11.83 -10.78
N LYS A 35 12.14 -12.26 -11.49
CA LYS A 35 12.27 -13.04 -12.74
C LYS A 35 12.96 -12.25 -13.84
N ASP A 36 12.52 -11.01 -14.06
CA ASP A 36 12.99 -10.19 -15.19
C ASP A 36 14.41 -9.63 -14.97
N ASN A 37 14.84 -9.51 -13.71
CA ASN A 37 16.13 -8.90 -13.34
C ASN A 37 17.11 -9.89 -12.70
N ALA A 38 16.75 -11.17 -12.61
CA ALA A 38 17.50 -12.20 -11.88
C ALA A 38 17.94 -11.73 -10.47
N SER A 39 17.05 -11.04 -9.76
CA SER A 39 17.35 -10.39 -8.48
C SER A 39 16.86 -11.21 -7.28
N SER A 40 17.41 -10.92 -6.10
CA SER A 40 16.86 -11.43 -4.85
C SER A 40 15.52 -10.75 -4.52
N LYS A 41 14.76 -11.36 -3.61
CA LYS A 41 13.51 -10.79 -3.08
C LYS A 41 13.75 -9.44 -2.42
N GLU A 42 14.80 -9.31 -1.62
CA GLU A 42 15.14 -8.07 -0.89
C GLU A 42 15.41 -6.93 -1.86
N LYS A 43 16.18 -7.18 -2.92
CA LYS A 43 16.43 -6.19 -3.98
C LYS A 43 15.17 -5.81 -4.74
N ALA A 44 14.28 -6.77 -4.99
CA ALA A 44 12.99 -6.51 -5.63
C ALA A 44 12.10 -5.61 -4.75
N ILE A 45 11.96 -5.95 -3.47
CA ILE A 45 11.21 -5.14 -2.49
C ILE A 45 11.81 -3.75 -2.36
N GLU A 46 13.14 -3.63 -2.24
CA GLU A 46 13.81 -2.32 -2.17
C GLU A 46 13.46 -1.45 -3.39
N LYS A 47 13.49 -2.03 -4.61
CA LYS A 47 13.16 -1.29 -5.81
C LYS A 47 11.68 -0.90 -5.88
N ILE A 48 10.79 -1.81 -5.47
CA ILE A 48 9.35 -1.55 -5.42
C ILE A 48 9.02 -0.46 -4.38
N CYS A 49 9.65 -0.48 -3.21
CA CYS A 49 9.51 0.58 -2.21
C CYS A 49 9.93 1.95 -2.77
N LYS A 50 11.02 2.02 -3.54
CA LYS A 50 11.39 3.28 -4.22
C LYS A 50 10.30 3.78 -5.18
N LEU A 51 9.65 2.89 -5.92
CA LEU A 51 8.53 3.27 -6.80
C LEU A 51 7.31 3.77 -6.01
N ILE A 52 7.07 3.21 -4.81
CA ILE A 52 6.04 3.67 -3.89
C ILE A 52 6.38 5.06 -3.35
N ASP A 53 7.64 5.29 -2.96
CA ASP A 53 8.13 6.58 -2.47
C ASP A 53 7.99 7.66 -3.55
N ASP A 54 8.39 7.36 -4.78
CA ASP A 54 8.23 8.25 -5.94
C ASP A 54 6.74 8.59 -6.16
N ALA A 55 5.85 7.59 -6.06
CA ALA A 55 4.41 7.82 -6.18
C ALA A 55 3.83 8.66 -5.01
N TRP A 56 4.39 8.56 -3.80
CA TRP A 56 4.01 9.45 -2.69
C TRP A 56 4.43 10.90 -2.93
N MET A 57 5.60 11.11 -3.57
CA MET A 57 6.02 12.43 -4.00
C MET A 57 5.05 13.02 -5.03
N ASP A 58 4.64 12.25 -6.04
CA ASP A 58 3.67 12.67 -7.04
C ASP A 58 2.33 13.12 -6.40
N ILE A 59 1.81 12.35 -5.44
CA ILE A 59 0.58 12.72 -4.70
C ILE A 59 0.77 14.04 -3.94
N THR A 60 1.92 14.21 -3.32
CA THR A 60 2.22 15.42 -2.53
C THR A 60 2.28 16.64 -3.44
N GLU A 61 2.89 16.52 -4.61
CA GLU A 61 2.93 17.58 -5.63
C GLU A 61 1.53 17.91 -6.16
N GLU A 62 0.71 16.90 -6.49
CA GLU A 62 -0.68 17.09 -6.95
C GLU A 62 -1.55 17.84 -5.91
N ILE A 63 -1.30 17.63 -4.61
CA ILE A 63 -2.07 18.24 -3.52
C ILE A 63 -1.60 19.66 -3.19
N LEU A 64 -0.29 19.90 -3.20
CA LEU A 64 0.30 21.21 -2.86
C LEU A 64 0.34 22.17 -4.06
N GLY A 65 0.33 21.65 -5.28
CA GLY A 65 0.35 22.42 -6.51
C GLY A 65 -0.99 23.07 -6.86
N PRO A 66 -1.02 23.99 -7.84
CA PRO A 66 -2.25 24.53 -8.38
C PRO A 66 -3.11 23.41 -8.97
N THR A 67 -4.33 23.25 -8.46
CA THR A 67 -5.25 22.21 -8.91
C THR A 67 -6.64 22.76 -9.19
N THR A 68 -7.30 22.20 -10.21
CA THR A 68 -8.72 22.45 -10.51
C THR A 68 -9.64 21.47 -9.79
N ILE A 69 -9.07 20.47 -9.10
CA ILE A 69 -9.81 19.43 -8.40
C ILE A 69 -10.18 19.92 -7.00
N PRO A 70 -11.44 19.78 -6.57
CA PRO A 70 -11.85 20.10 -5.21
C PRO A 70 -11.04 19.33 -4.16
N MET A 71 -10.51 20.05 -3.16
CA MET A 71 -9.71 19.49 -2.06
C MET A 71 -10.35 18.28 -1.38
N PRO A 72 -11.68 18.21 -1.12
CA PRO A 72 -12.29 17.02 -0.51
C PRO A 72 -12.10 15.73 -1.32
N LEU A 73 -12.01 15.83 -2.66
CA LEU A 73 -11.75 14.67 -3.52
C LEU A 73 -10.29 14.22 -3.44
N LEU A 74 -9.36 15.18 -3.39
CA LEU A 74 -7.93 14.89 -3.22
C LEU A 74 -7.66 14.24 -1.86
N VAL A 75 -8.29 14.75 -0.79
CA VAL A 75 -8.19 14.16 0.56
C VAL A 75 -8.74 12.74 0.58
N ARG A 76 -9.80 12.44 -0.16
CA ARG A 76 -10.31 11.05 -0.27
C ARG A 76 -9.29 10.12 -0.92
N ILE A 77 -8.62 10.55 -1.99
CA ILE A 77 -7.57 9.76 -2.67
C ILE A 77 -6.36 9.59 -1.74
N LEU A 78 -5.95 10.66 -1.05
CA LEU A 78 -4.87 10.62 -0.07
C LEU A 78 -5.15 9.62 1.05
N ASN A 79 -6.36 9.66 1.63
CA ASN A 79 -6.74 8.76 2.70
C ASN A 79 -6.85 7.30 2.24
N PHE A 80 -7.19 7.05 0.98
CA PHE A 80 -7.14 5.70 0.39
C PHE A 80 -5.71 5.15 0.32
N CYS A 81 -4.75 5.98 -0.07
CA CYS A 81 -3.33 5.58 -0.09
C CYS A 81 -2.83 5.29 1.33
N ARG A 82 -3.16 6.16 2.29
CA ARG A 82 -2.83 5.97 3.71
C ARG A 82 -3.44 4.70 4.29
N SER A 83 -4.71 4.41 3.98
CA SER A 83 -5.33 3.17 4.44
C SER A 83 -4.62 1.95 3.87
N THR A 84 -4.13 2.01 2.63
CA THR A 84 -3.40 0.88 2.03
C THR A 84 -2.07 0.64 2.73
N GLU A 85 -1.33 1.71 3.06
CA GLU A 85 -0.12 1.59 3.90
C GLU A 85 -0.42 0.92 5.24
N THR A 86 -1.51 1.32 5.92
CA THR A 86 -1.90 0.74 7.22
C THR A 86 -2.36 -0.72 7.12
N ILE A 87 -3.12 -1.06 6.09
CA ILE A 87 -3.64 -2.41 5.89
C ILE A 87 -2.51 -3.38 5.48
N CYS A 88 -1.59 -2.92 4.65
CA CYS A 88 -0.54 -3.73 4.05
C CYS A 88 0.85 -3.51 4.67
N THR A 89 0.95 -3.04 5.92
CA THR A 89 2.24 -2.69 6.55
C THR A 89 3.19 -3.89 6.66
N ASP A 90 2.70 -5.03 7.17
CA ASP A 90 3.52 -6.24 7.42
C ASP A 90 3.05 -7.46 6.61
N SER A 91 1.76 -7.48 6.26
CA SER A 91 1.10 -8.52 5.47
C SER A 91 -0.25 -7.97 4.97
N ASN A 92 -0.95 -8.72 4.13
CA ASN A 92 -2.33 -8.38 3.77
C ASN A 92 -3.31 -8.58 4.95
N ASN A 93 -3.43 -7.55 5.81
CA ASN A 93 -4.34 -7.58 6.96
C ASN A 93 -5.81 -7.43 6.58
N TYR A 94 -6.13 -7.20 5.31
CA TYR A 94 -7.52 -7.18 4.84
C TYR A 94 -8.07 -8.61 4.76
N THR A 95 -7.30 -9.51 4.15
CA THR A 95 -7.68 -10.91 3.97
C THR A 95 -7.33 -11.75 5.19
N VAL A 96 -6.13 -11.57 5.75
CA VAL A 96 -5.64 -12.31 6.91
C VAL A 96 -5.42 -11.33 8.05
N ILE A 97 -6.47 -11.08 8.83
CA ILE A 97 -6.47 -10.01 9.85
C ILE A 97 -5.47 -10.32 10.98
N GLY A 98 -4.36 -9.57 10.99
CA GLY A 98 -3.37 -9.57 12.06
C GLY A 98 -3.86 -8.88 13.34
N GLN A 99 -3.09 -9.05 14.42
CA GLN A 99 -3.47 -8.50 15.73
C GLN A 99 -3.55 -6.97 15.71
N ALA A 100 -2.59 -6.29 15.06
CA ALA A 100 -2.57 -4.84 14.96
C ALA A 100 -3.86 -4.28 14.33
N MET A 101 -4.36 -4.91 13.27
CA MET A 101 -5.60 -4.46 12.63
C MET A 101 -6.83 -4.67 13.52
N LYS A 102 -6.88 -5.76 14.31
CA LYS A 102 -7.93 -5.97 15.32
C LYS A 102 -7.90 -4.90 16.39
N ASP A 103 -6.71 -4.51 16.83
CA ASP A 103 -6.52 -3.47 17.84
C ASP A 103 -6.95 -2.10 17.30
N TYR A 104 -6.61 -1.76 16.05
CA TYR A 104 -7.10 -0.55 15.40
C TYR A 104 -8.63 -0.51 15.31
N ILE A 105 -9.27 -1.63 14.92
CA ILE A 105 -10.74 -1.72 14.87
C ILE A 105 -11.34 -1.50 16.26
N LYS A 106 -10.79 -2.13 17.30
CA LYS A 106 -11.26 -1.94 18.66
C LYS A 106 -11.15 -0.49 19.10
N MET A 107 -9.97 0.11 18.96
CA MET A 107 -9.72 1.49 19.38
C MET A 107 -10.58 2.52 18.63
N LEU A 108 -10.88 2.29 17.36
CA LEU A 108 -11.60 3.26 16.54
C LEU A 108 -13.13 3.09 16.59
N LEU A 109 -13.63 1.87 16.76
CA LEU A 109 -15.04 1.55 16.53
C LEU A 109 -15.74 0.86 17.71
N ILE A 110 -15.01 0.43 18.74
CA ILE A 110 -15.58 -0.32 19.88
C ILE A 110 -15.33 0.41 21.19
N GLU A 111 -14.08 0.78 21.46
CA GLU A 111 -13.65 1.37 22.72
C GLU A 111 -13.86 2.90 22.68
N PRO A 112 -14.61 3.47 23.63
CA PRO A 112 -14.77 4.91 23.71
C PRO A 112 -13.46 5.57 24.16
N ILE A 113 -13.22 6.79 23.70
CA ILE A 113 -12.17 7.63 24.25
C ILE A 113 -12.62 8.08 25.64
N HIS A 114 -11.92 7.62 26.68
CA HIS A 114 -12.11 8.12 28.03
C HIS A 114 -11.46 9.50 28.16
N VAL A 115 -12.25 10.48 28.60
CA VAL A 115 -11.87 11.89 28.77
C VAL A 115 -12.03 12.29 30.23
#